data_AF-A0A3T0HT59-F1
#
_entry.id   AF-A0A3T0HT59-F1
#
_cell.length_a   1.000
_cell.length_b   1.000
_cell.length_c   1.000
_cell.angle_alpha   90.00
_cell.angle_beta   90.00
_cell.angle_gamma   90.00
#
_symmetry.space_group_name_H-M   'P 1'
#
loop_
_entity.id
_entity.type
_entity.pdbx_description
1 polymer ?
#
loop_
_entity_poly.entity_id
_entity_poly.type
_entity_poly.pdbx_seq_one_letter_code
_entity_poly.pdbx_strand_id
1 'polypeptide(L)'
;MAWKERFKQFGVPGFILFLIISLFSIYLITNDSDLLKDLHKKLSNFITADFFKYHEEKSPLLQALQFILLILTYGLFLVGLVNAVLIIKNVIMKKTPALLSGKADDFDSYLDLEDKLGDVLTAFDQQSALRIIDEKVTIFMMSKHTEIKRIFGLPERQIEFVWYFAGKNNDIELVYLKTPTDLESVAKLINSALDMPYVRVQESAVNSRMELSESPIRQFISVRNYGQLKLGLAVFIHKDNIFTNENLKEFTYYTSKIILLGTNNRFLRQFKRKKNAGN
;
A
#
# COMPACT_ATOMS: atom_id res chain seq x y z
N MET A 1 -16.18 -20.42 -13.26
CA MET A 1 -16.73 -19.19 -12.64
C MET A 1 -15.86 -17.94 -12.85
N ALA A 2 -14.55 -18.05 -13.03
CA ALA A 2 -13.63 -16.91 -13.21
C ALA A 2 -13.85 -16.02 -14.46
N TRP A 3 -14.60 -16.49 -15.48
CA TRP A 3 -14.91 -15.69 -16.67
C TRP A 3 -15.98 -14.62 -16.43
N LYS A 4 -16.92 -14.86 -15.50
CA LYS A 4 -17.98 -13.89 -15.15
C LYS A 4 -17.45 -12.65 -14.44
N GLU A 5 -16.33 -12.77 -13.72
CA GLU A 5 -15.75 -11.65 -12.97
C GLU A 5 -14.87 -10.75 -13.83
N ARG A 6 -14.22 -11.29 -14.88
CA ARG A 6 -13.45 -10.47 -15.83
C ARG A 6 -14.34 -9.58 -16.71
N PHE A 7 -15.57 -10.00 -16.99
CA PHE A 7 -16.54 -9.16 -17.71
C PHE A 7 -17.09 -7.99 -16.89
N LYS A 8 -17.00 -8.01 -15.55
CA LYS A 8 -17.39 -6.86 -14.71
C LYS A 8 -16.45 -5.67 -14.86
N GLN A 9 -15.20 -5.86 -15.30
CA GLN A 9 -14.24 -4.76 -15.46
C GLN A 9 -14.52 -3.85 -16.66
N PHE A 10 -15.26 -4.32 -17.67
CA PHE A 10 -15.75 -3.46 -18.76
C PHE A 10 -17.10 -2.82 -18.46
N GLY A 11 -17.80 -3.33 -17.43
CA GLY A 11 -19.00 -2.78 -16.84
C GLY A 11 -20.17 -2.52 -17.80
N VAL A 12 -21.29 -2.12 -17.20
CA VAL A 12 -22.44 -1.51 -17.90
C VAL A 12 -22.02 -0.39 -18.88
N PRO A 13 -20.99 0.45 -18.61
CA PRO A 13 -20.56 1.49 -19.54
C PRO A 13 -20.00 0.97 -20.87
N GLY A 14 -19.22 -0.12 -20.89
CA GLY A 14 -18.67 -0.69 -22.12
C GLY A 14 -19.76 -1.28 -23.01
N PHE A 15 -20.77 -1.91 -22.39
CA PHE A 15 -21.95 -2.42 -23.10
C PHE A 15 -22.79 -1.28 -23.69
N ILE A 16 -23.01 -0.21 -22.92
CA ILE A 16 -23.72 0.99 -23.40
C ILE A 16 -22.97 1.64 -24.57
N LEU A 17 -21.65 1.79 -24.49
CA LEU A 17 -20.84 2.38 -25.56
C LEU A 17 -20.93 1.55 -26.85
N PHE A 18 -20.82 0.23 -26.76
CA PHE A 18 -21.00 -0.67 -27.90
C PHE A 18 -22.38 -0.52 -28.53
N LEU A 19 -23.43 -0.44 -27.70
CA LEU A 19 -24.80 -0.27 -28.16
C LEU A 19 -25.02 1.08 -28.85
N ILE A 20 -24.45 2.16 -28.32
CA ILE A 20 -24.49 3.50 -28.93
C ILE A 20 -23.75 3.51 -30.27
N ILE A 21 -22.54 2.95 -30.34
CA ILE A 21 -21.76 2.87 -31.59
C ILE A 21 -22.51 2.03 -32.63
N SER A 22 -23.12 0.92 -32.22
CA SER A 22 -23.87 0.05 -33.11
C SER A 22 -25.15 0.71 -33.62
N LEU A 23 -25.90 1.41 -32.76
CA LEU A 23 -27.10 2.16 -33.14
C LEU A 23 -26.77 3.35 -34.04
N PHE A 24 -25.68 4.08 -33.74
CA PHE A 24 -25.21 5.19 -34.56
C PHE A 24 -24.74 4.72 -35.95
N SER A 25 -24.07 3.57 -36.01
CA SER A 25 -23.67 2.95 -37.28
C SER A 25 -24.89 2.52 -38.09
N ILE A 26 -25.89 1.89 -37.45
CA ILE A 26 -27.16 1.52 -38.13
C ILE A 26 -27.88 2.76 -38.64
N TYR A 27 -27.98 3.82 -37.83
CA TYR A 27 -28.60 5.10 -38.22
C TYR A 27 -27.90 5.71 -39.44
N LEU A 28 -26.56 5.75 -39.45
CA LEU A 28 -25.79 6.26 -40.58
C LEU A 28 -25.97 5.42 -41.84
N ILE A 29 -26.05 4.08 -41.73
CA ILE A 29 -26.33 3.20 -42.86
C ILE A 29 -27.71 3.49 -43.46
N THR A 30 -28.71 3.79 -42.63
CA THR A 30 -30.09 4.01 -43.08
C THR A 30 -30.37 5.42 -43.59
N ASN A 31 -29.74 6.45 -43.01
CA ASN A 31 -30.12 7.85 -43.26
C ASN A 31 -29.06 8.70 -43.96
N ASP A 32 -27.77 8.35 -43.88
CA ASP A 32 -26.70 9.19 -44.43
C ASP A 32 -25.46 8.35 -44.83
N SER A 33 -25.64 7.56 -45.88
CA SER A 33 -24.62 6.61 -46.35
C SER A 33 -23.35 7.30 -46.86
N ASP A 34 -23.43 8.56 -47.30
CA ASP A 34 -22.28 9.30 -47.83
C ASP A 34 -21.35 9.77 -46.72
N LEU A 35 -21.90 10.17 -45.56
CA LEU A 35 -21.11 10.49 -44.37
C LEU A 35 -20.34 9.27 -43.84
N LEU A 36 -20.95 8.08 -43.91
CA LEU A 36 -20.28 6.81 -43.53
C LEU A 36 -19.12 6.48 -44.48
N LYS A 37 -19.28 6.68 -45.79
CA LYS A 37 -18.22 6.48 -46.78
C LYS A 37 -17.04 7.42 -46.52
N ASP A 38 -17.31 8.70 -46.28
CA ASP A 38 -16.27 9.69 -46.02
C ASP A 38 -15.49 9.41 -44.73
N LEU A 39 -16.19 8.98 -43.66
CA LEU A 39 -15.56 8.56 -42.41
C LEU A 39 -14.70 7.30 -42.58
N HIS A 40 -15.22 6.28 -43.28
CA HIS A 40 -14.48 5.05 -43.52
C HIS A 40 -13.23 5.32 -44.36
N LYS A 41 -13.36 6.10 -45.44
CA LYS A 41 -12.24 6.51 -46.29
C LYS A 41 -11.15 7.22 -45.48
N LYS A 42 -11.51 8.22 -44.67
CA LYS A 42 -10.56 8.95 -43.80
C LYS A 42 -9.88 8.07 -42.75
N LEU A 43 -10.63 7.20 -42.08
CA LEU A 43 -10.10 6.34 -41.02
C LEU A 43 -9.24 5.21 -41.57
N SER A 44 -9.57 4.68 -42.75
CA SER A 44 -8.82 3.58 -43.35
C SER A 44 -7.43 3.96 -43.87
N ASN A 45 -7.16 5.27 -44.08
CA ASN A 45 -5.87 5.76 -44.54
C ASN A 45 -4.70 5.43 -43.59
N PHE A 46 -4.98 5.25 -42.30
CA PHE A 46 -3.97 4.98 -41.29
C PHE A 46 -3.74 3.47 -41.05
N ILE A 47 -4.46 2.60 -41.75
CA ILE A 47 -4.34 1.15 -41.63
C ILE A 47 -3.76 0.55 -42.91
N THR A 48 -2.71 -0.25 -42.76
CA THR A 48 -2.01 -0.91 -43.86
C THR A 48 -2.72 -2.17 -44.36
N ALA A 49 -3.55 -2.81 -43.53
CA ALA A 49 -4.28 -4.02 -43.90
C ALA A 49 -5.40 -3.74 -44.91
N ASP A 50 -5.29 -4.34 -46.10
CA ASP A 50 -6.19 -4.11 -47.24
C ASP A 50 -7.67 -4.44 -46.96
N PHE A 51 -7.92 -5.32 -45.99
CA PHE A 51 -9.28 -5.67 -45.55
C PHE A 51 -10.06 -4.46 -45.02
N PHE A 52 -9.39 -3.51 -44.36
CA PHE A 52 -10.02 -2.34 -43.74
C PHE A 52 -10.14 -1.13 -44.67
N LYS A 53 -9.48 -1.17 -45.83
CA LYS A 53 -9.53 -0.09 -46.82
C LYS A 53 -10.92 0.00 -47.44
N TYR A 54 -11.41 1.24 -47.56
CA TYR A 54 -12.64 1.50 -48.28
C TYR A 54 -12.46 1.19 -49.78
N HIS A 55 -13.38 0.42 -50.36
CA HIS A 55 -13.41 0.10 -51.79
C HIS A 55 -14.81 0.38 -52.32
N GLU A 56 -14.93 1.24 -53.32
CA GLU A 56 -16.22 1.68 -53.90
C GLU A 56 -17.02 0.53 -54.52
N GLU A 57 -16.35 -0.51 -55.02
CA GLU A 57 -16.97 -1.66 -55.70
C GLU A 57 -17.63 -2.69 -54.75
N LYS A 58 -17.49 -2.52 -53.42
CA LYS A 58 -18.04 -3.47 -52.43
C LYS A 58 -19.50 -3.16 -52.10
N SER A 59 -20.25 -4.18 -51.69
CA SER A 59 -21.64 -3.99 -51.25
C SER A 59 -21.71 -3.08 -50.01
N PRO A 60 -22.76 -2.24 -49.89
CA PRO A 60 -22.90 -1.30 -48.77
C PRO A 60 -22.88 -1.98 -47.38
N LEU A 61 -23.45 -3.19 -47.30
CA LEU A 61 -23.46 -3.99 -46.08
C LEU A 61 -22.06 -4.47 -45.70
N LEU A 62 -21.24 -4.87 -46.68
CA LEU A 62 -19.86 -5.28 -46.43
C LEU A 62 -18.98 -4.09 -46.03
N GLN A 63 -19.21 -2.92 -46.61
CA GLN A 63 -18.53 -1.66 -46.22
C GLN A 63 -18.87 -1.27 -44.79
N ALA A 64 -20.15 -1.33 -44.42
CA ALA A 64 -20.60 -1.08 -43.05
C ALA A 64 -19.96 -2.04 -42.03
N LEU A 65 -19.88 -3.33 -42.37
CA LEU A 65 -19.24 -4.32 -41.51
C LEU A 65 -17.74 -4.07 -41.35
N GLN A 66 -17.05 -3.73 -42.45
CA GLN A 66 -15.63 -3.35 -42.42
C GLN A 66 -15.41 -2.09 -41.56
N PHE A 67 -16.32 -1.12 -41.62
CA PHE A 67 -16.27 0.08 -40.81
C PHE A 67 -16.50 -0.19 -39.31
N ILE A 68 -17.46 -1.05 -38.96
CA ILE A 68 -17.70 -1.44 -37.55
C ILE A 68 -16.48 -2.17 -36.98
N LEU A 69 -15.89 -3.09 -37.75
CA LEU A 69 -14.66 -3.79 -37.36
C LEU A 69 -13.50 -2.81 -37.20
N LEU A 70 -13.36 -1.84 -38.10
CA LEU A 70 -12.36 -0.79 -38.03
C LEU A 70 -12.46 0.01 -36.73
N ILE A 71 -13.67 0.45 -36.36
CA ILE A 71 -13.92 1.18 -35.10
C ILE A 71 -13.59 0.31 -33.89
N LEU A 72 -13.96 -0.97 -33.90
CA LEU A 72 -13.64 -1.90 -32.82
C LEU A 72 -12.12 -2.06 -32.65
N THR A 73 -11.37 -2.17 -33.74
CA THR A 73 -9.90 -2.24 -33.69
C THR A 73 -9.29 -0.98 -33.10
N TYR A 74 -9.74 0.21 -33.52
CA TYR A 74 -9.31 1.47 -32.92
C TYR A 74 -9.68 1.58 -31.44
N GLY A 75 -10.88 1.15 -31.06
CA GLY A 75 -11.33 1.12 -29.67
C GLY A 75 -10.45 0.22 -28.79
N LEU A 76 -10.15 -0.99 -29.26
CA LEU A 76 -9.26 -1.91 -28.55
C LEU A 76 -7.84 -1.35 -28.41
N PHE A 77 -7.32 -0.71 -29.46
CA PHE A 77 -6.01 -0.08 -29.42
C PHE A 77 -5.98 1.07 -28.39
N LEU A 78 -7.02 1.90 -28.35
CA LEU A 78 -7.12 3.00 -27.38
C LEU A 78 -7.25 2.51 -25.94
N VAL A 79 -8.05 1.47 -25.69
CA VAL A 79 -8.13 0.80 -24.38
C VAL A 79 -6.78 0.19 -23.99
N GLY A 80 -6.09 -0.44 -24.93
CA GLY A 80 -4.74 -0.96 -24.74
C GLY A 80 -3.75 0.13 -24.35
N LEU A 81 -3.79 1.28 -25.03
CA LEU A 81 -2.94 2.44 -24.74
C LEU A 81 -3.25 3.05 -23.37
N VAL A 82 -4.52 3.23 -23.02
CA VAL A 82 -4.93 3.71 -21.69
C VAL A 82 -4.46 2.76 -20.59
N ASN A 83 -4.63 1.45 -20.78
CA ASN A 83 -4.16 0.45 -19.82
C ASN A 83 -2.63 0.42 -19.74
N ALA A 84 -1.92 0.54 -20.87
CA ALA A 84 -0.47 0.66 -20.88
C ALA A 84 0.00 1.92 -20.14
N VAL A 85 -0.66 3.07 -20.34
CA VAL A 85 -0.38 4.31 -19.59
C VAL A 85 -0.67 4.14 -18.10
N LEU A 86 -1.76 3.46 -17.72
CA LEU A 86 -2.07 3.16 -16.32
C LEU A 86 -1.03 2.22 -15.69
N ILE A 87 -0.60 1.18 -16.42
CA ILE A 87 0.45 0.26 -15.96
C ILE A 87 1.78 0.99 -15.84
N ILE A 88 2.19 1.76 -16.85
CA ILE A 88 3.41 2.57 -16.83
C ILE A 88 3.34 3.59 -15.69
N LYS A 89 2.20 4.25 -15.49
CA LYS A 89 1.99 5.16 -14.36
C LYS A 89 2.08 4.43 -13.03
N ASN A 90 1.50 3.23 -12.90
CA ASN A 90 1.55 2.44 -11.66
C ASN A 90 2.92 1.79 -11.39
N VAL A 91 3.69 1.50 -12.44
CA VAL A 91 5.03 0.88 -12.35
C VAL A 91 6.12 1.95 -12.16
N ILE A 92 6.01 3.11 -12.83
CA ILE A 92 6.96 4.22 -12.73
C ILE A 92 6.64 5.15 -11.55
N MET A 93 5.37 5.46 -11.28
CA MET A 93 4.97 6.07 -10.02
C MET A 93 4.75 4.98 -8.98
N LYS A 94 5.79 4.66 -8.20
CA LYS A 94 5.68 4.10 -6.85
C LYS A 94 4.92 5.07 -5.91
N LYS A 95 3.66 5.36 -6.24
CA LYS A 95 2.69 5.98 -5.35
C LYS A 95 1.44 5.14 -5.44
N THR A 96 1.42 4.12 -4.58
CA THR A 96 0.25 3.36 -4.18
C THR A 96 -0.92 4.34 -4.00
N PRO A 97 -1.99 4.25 -4.80
CA PRO A 97 -3.19 5.02 -4.54
C PRO A 97 -3.91 4.33 -3.37
N ALA A 98 -3.74 4.88 -2.17
CA ALA A 98 -4.37 4.48 -0.92
C ALA A 98 -5.91 4.67 -0.90
N LEU A 99 -6.58 4.74 -2.06
CA LEU A 99 -8.00 5.08 -2.18
C LEU A 99 -8.85 4.04 -2.93
N LEU A 100 -8.27 2.91 -3.34
CA LEU A 100 -9.03 1.80 -3.96
C LEU A 100 -8.88 0.43 -3.29
N SER A 101 -8.09 0.28 -2.22
CA SER A 101 -7.95 -0.99 -1.48
C SER A 101 -8.88 -1.12 -0.26
N GLY A 102 -9.86 -0.22 -0.11
CA GLY A 102 -10.63 -0.08 1.13
C GLY A 102 -11.61 -1.20 1.47
N LYS A 103 -11.71 -2.33 0.73
CA LYS A 103 -12.74 -3.35 1.00
C LYS A 103 -12.36 -4.82 0.80
N ALA A 104 -11.09 -5.18 0.62
CA ALA A 104 -10.70 -6.61 0.53
C ALA A 104 -9.37 -6.99 1.19
N ASP A 105 -8.44 -6.05 1.42
CA ASP A 105 -7.07 -6.37 1.88
C ASP A 105 -6.85 -6.31 3.39
N ASP A 106 -7.83 -5.85 4.18
CA ASP A 106 -7.64 -5.66 5.62
C ASP A 106 -7.60 -6.97 6.43
N PHE A 107 -8.00 -8.11 5.85
CA PHE A 107 -7.82 -9.41 6.51
C PHE A 107 -6.51 -10.10 6.09
N ASP A 108 -6.05 -9.90 4.86
CA ASP A 108 -4.82 -10.52 4.35
C ASP A 108 -3.56 -9.91 5.00
N SER A 109 -3.57 -8.60 5.34
CA SER A 109 -2.40 -7.97 5.98
C SER A 109 -2.11 -8.52 7.39
N TYR A 110 -3.17 -8.86 8.14
CA TYR A 110 -3.05 -9.38 9.50
C TYR A 110 -2.63 -10.86 9.48
N LEU A 111 -3.16 -11.65 8.55
CA LEU A 111 -2.79 -13.05 8.33
C LEU A 111 -1.32 -13.16 7.87
N ASP A 112 -0.89 -12.35 6.89
CA ASP A 112 0.50 -12.36 6.40
C ASP A 112 1.51 -12.01 7.50
N LEU A 113 1.10 -11.19 8.47
CA LEU A 113 1.95 -10.83 9.60
C LEU A 113 2.03 -11.92 10.68
N GLU A 114 0.94 -12.64 10.94
CA GLU A 114 0.97 -13.84 11.78
C GLU A 114 1.84 -14.91 11.15
N ASP A 115 1.79 -15.05 9.83
CA ASP A 115 2.68 -15.92 9.07
C ASP A 115 4.14 -15.48 9.20
N LYS A 116 4.46 -14.17 9.09
CA LYS A 116 5.84 -13.68 9.31
C LYS A 116 6.33 -13.95 10.73
N LEU A 117 5.45 -13.86 11.73
CA LEU A 117 5.80 -14.21 13.10
C LEU A 117 6.02 -15.72 13.23
N GLY A 118 5.14 -16.53 12.65
CA GLY A 118 5.28 -17.99 12.58
C GLY A 118 6.62 -18.39 11.96
N ASP A 119 6.99 -17.74 10.86
CA ASP A 119 8.27 -17.91 10.18
C ASP A 119 9.49 -17.70 11.09
N VAL A 120 9.45 -16.65 11.92
CA VAL A 120 10.49 -16.34 12.90
C VAL A 120 10.55 -17.42 13.97
N LEU A 121 9.40 -17.85 14.50
CA LEU A 121 9.31 -18.89 15.52
C LEU A 121 9.81 -20.23 15.00
N THR A 122 9.40 -20.64 13.79
CA THR A 122 9.88 -21.85 13.13
C THR A 122 11.39 -21.81 12.93
N ALA A 123 11.97 -20.68 12.52
CA ALA A 123 13.42 -20.55 12.37
C ALA A 123 14.15 -20.65 13.72
N PHE A 124 13.55 -20.19 14.81
CA PHE A 124 14.09 -20.44 16.15
C PHE A 124 14.05 -21.92 16.54
N ASP A 125 12.95 -22.60 16.26
CA ASP A 125 12.75 -23.99 16.65
C ASP A 125 13.61 -24.95 15.82
N GLN A 126 13.82 -24.62 14.55
CA GLN A 126 14.73 -25.34 13.65
C GLN A 126 16.22 -25.03 13.91
N GLN A 127 16.54 -24.17 14.89
CA GLN A 127 17.90 -23.71 15.16
C GLN A 127 18.62 -23.23 13.89
N SER A 128 17.88 -22.54 13.02
CA SER A 128 18.41 -22.08 11.74
C SER A 128 19.64 -21.18 11.94
N ALA A 129 20.46 -21.03 10.90
CA ALA A 129 21.60 -20.15 10.93
C ALA A 129 21.18 -18.73 11.37
N LEU A 130 22.00 -18.10 12.20
CA LEU A 130 21.69 -16.81 12.83
C LEU A 130 21.33 -15.71 11.82
N ARG A 131 21.95 -15.73 10.64
CA ARG A 131 21.64 -14.81 9.55
C ARG A 131 20.19 -14.93 9.06
N ILE A 132 19.67 -16.16 8.98
CA ILE A 132 18.30 -16.44 8.53
C ILE A 132 17.30 -15.93 9.58
N ILE A 133 17.60 -16.16 10.86
CA ILE A 133 16.79 -15.66 11.97
C ILE A 133 16.75 -14.13 11.95
N ASP A 134 17.91 -13.48 11.75
CA ASP A 134 18.02 -12.02 11.70
C ASP A 134 17.22 -11.42 10.53
N GLU A 135 17.31 -12.04 9.35
CA GLU A 135 16.55 -11.67 8.16
C GLU A 135 15.04 -11.76 8.42
N LYS A 136 14.56 -12.90 8.95
CA LYS A 136 13.14 -13.08 9.25
C LYS A 136 12.62 -12.09 10.31
N VAL A 137 13.42 -11.79 11.33
CA VAL A 137 13.09 -10.75 12.32
C VAL A 137 12.99 -9.37 11.67
N THR A 138 13.91 -9.05 10.76
CA THR A 138 13.87 -7.79 10.00
C THR A 138 12.62 -7.67 9.16
N ILE A 139 12.27 -8.73 8.42
CA ILE A 139 11.05 -8.80 7.60
C ILE A 139 9.83 -8.56 8.48
N PHE A 140 9.74 -9.23 9.64
CA PHE A 140 8.66 -9.01 10.58
C PHE A 140 8.56 -7.54 11.05
N MET A 141 9.68 -6.91 11.41
CA MET A 141 9.72 -5.50 11.81
C MET A 141 9.27 -4.57 10.67
N MET A 142 9.71 -4.83 9.45
CA MET A 142 9.32 -4.05 8.27
C MET A 142 7.84 -4.19 7.96
N SER A 143 7.28 -5.39 8.06
CA SER A 143 5.84 -5.62 7.90
C SER A 143 5.04 -4.86 8.96
N LYS A 144 5.50 -4.86 10.23
CA LYS A 144 4.90 -4.04 11.30
C LYS A 144 4.91 -2.55 10.96
N HIS A 145 6.05 -2.02 10.51
CA HIS A 145 6.18 -0.61 10.14
C HIS A 145 5.28 -0.25 8.96
N THR A 146 5.17 -1.13 7.96
CA THR A 146 4.37 -0.92 6.76
C THR A 146 2.88 -0.83 7.09
N GLU A 147 2.40 -1.73 7.96
CA GLU A 147 1.00 -1.71 8.36
C GLU A 147 0.65 -0.52 9.25
N ILE A 148 1.56 -0.12 10.15
CA ILE A 148 1.34 1.10 10.95
C ILE A 148 1.34 2.35 10.07
N LYS A 149 2.18 2.40 9.03
CA LYS A 149 2.13 3.47 8.00
C LYS A 149 0.75 3.51 7.32
N ARG A 150 0.16 2.35 7.00
CA ARG A 150 -1.20 2.24 6.43
C ARG A 150 -2.25 2.79 7.39
N ILE A 151 -2.25 2.33 8.65
CA ILE A 151 -3.23 2.74 9.69
C ILE A 151 -3.25 4.27 9.85
N PHE A 152 -2.07 4.91 9.88
CA PHE A 152 -1.98 6.37 10.02
C PHE A 152 -2.06 7.13 8.68
N GLY A 153 -2.07 6.44 7.54
CA GLY A 153 -2.10 7.06 6.21
C GLY A 153 -0.87 7.91 5.89
N LEU A 154 0.30 7.54 6.41
CA LEU A 154 1.53 8.34 6.34
C LEU A 154 2.59 7.74 5.41
N PRO A 155 3.29 8.56 4.60
CA PRO A 155 4.44 8.11 3.84
C PRO A 155 5.69 7.93 4.72
N GLU A 156 6.65 7.15 4.24
CA GLU A 156 7.88 6.78 4.97
C GLU A 156 8.73 7.96 5.48
N ARG A 157 8.63 9.14 4.86
CA ARG A 157 9.38 10.32 5.29
C ARG A 157 8.73 11.08 6.47
N GLN A 158 7.51 10.73 6.86
CA GLN A 158 6.74 11.45 7.87
C GLN A 158 6.50 10.62 9.14
N ILE A 159 7.06 9.41 9.20
CA ILE A 159 6.85 8.47 10.29
C ILE A 159 8.10 7.64 10.53
N GLU A 160 8.52 7.59 11.78
CA GLU A 160 9.71 6.88 12.23
C GLU A 160 9.36 5.90 13.35
N PHE A 161 10.14 4.83 13.47
CA PHE A 161 9.85 3.72 14.37
C PHE A 161 11.06 3.37 15.21
N VAL A 162 10.86 3.26 16.52
CA VAL A 162 11.90 2.80 17.44
C VAL A 162 11.32 1.72 18.33
N TRP A 163 11.91 0.54 18.25
CA TRP A 163 11.68 -0.53 19.21
C TRP A 163 12.54 -0.27 20.44
N TYR A 164 11.99 -0.50 21.62
CA TYR A 164 12.73 -0.26 22.86
C TYR A 164 12.45 -1.35 23.90
N PHE A 165 13.42 -1.63 24.76
CA PHE A 165 13.29 -2.65 25.80
C PHE A 165 14.20 -2.34 27.00
N ALA A 166 13.96 -3.03 28.11
CA ALA A 166 14.78 -2.87 29.31
C ALA A 166 16.20 -3.43 29.09
N GLY A 167 17.17 -2.55 29.31
CA GLY A 167 18.59 -2.84 29.37
C GLY A 167 19.06 -3.22 30.77
N LYS A 168 20.37 -3.17 30.98
CA LYS A 168 20.97 -3.34 32.31
C LYS A 168 20.81 -2.03 33.11
N ASN A 169 20.75 -2.12 34.44
CA ASN A 169 20.73 -0.95 35.34
C ASN A 169 19.58 0.05 35.11
N ASN A 170 18.40 -0.42 34.71
CA ASN A 170 17.24 0.41 34.34
C ASN A 170 17.45 1.32 33.10
N ASP A 171 18.53 1.13 32.35
CA ASP A 171 18.70 1.80 31.06
C ASP A 171 17.71 1.25 30.03
N ILE A 172 17.36 2.06 29.04
CA ILE A 172 16.51 1.65 27.92
C ILE A 172 17.39 1.46 26.70
N GLU A 173 17.21 0.32 26.05
CA GLU A 173 17.89 0.03 24.80
C GLU A 173 16.96 0.30 23.61
N LEU A 174 17.48 1.01 22.61
CA LEU A 174 16.76 1.38 21.40
C LEU A 174 17.24 0.53 20.21
N VAL A 175 16.30 0.10 19.39
CA VAL A 175 16.53 -0.64 18.14
C VAL A 175 15.68 -0.02 17.04
N TYR A 176 16.33 0.39 15.97
CA TYR A 176 15.70 1.00 14.81
C TYR A 176 16.29 0.39 13.53
N LEU A 177 15.44 0.20 12.52
CA LEU A 177 15.89 -0.24 11.19
C LEU A 177 16.53 0.89 10.40
N LYS A 178 16.13 2.13 10.71
CA LYS A 178 16.65 3.37 10.13
C LYS A 178 16.82 4.36 11.27
N THR A 179 17.98 5.02 11.31
CA THR A 179 18.29 6.03 12.34
C THR A 179 17.23 7.14 12.33
N PRO A 180 16.59 7.44 13.48
CA PRO A 180 15.67 8.56 13.60
C PRO A 180 16.34 9.89 13.29
N THR A 181 15.58 10.87 12.80
CA THR A 181 16.11 12.20 12.48
C THR A 181 16.57 12.97 13.72
N ASP A 182 15.94 12.72 14.87
CA ASP A 182 16.23 13.41 16.13
C ASP A 182 16.24 12.40 17.29
N LEU A 183 17.40 11.77 17.51
CA LEU A 183 17.54 10.69 18.49
C LEU A 183 17.39 11.18 19.94
N GLU A 184 17.77 12.42 20.23
CA GLU A 184 17.66 13.01 21.56
C GLU A 184 16.20 13.20 21.95
N SER A 185 15.40 13.81 21.07
CA SER A 185 13.97 13.98 21.29
C SER A 185 13.23 12.64 21.38
N VAL A 186 13.61 11.67 20.54
CA VAL A 186 13.12 10.29 20.62
C VAL A 186 13.35 9.69 22.00
N ALA A 187 14.56 9.80 22.54
CA ALA A 187 14.89 9.27 23.86
C ALA A 187 14.08 9.95 24.98
N LYS A 188 13.97 11.29 24.94
CA LYS A 188 13.17 12.07 25.90
C LYS A 188 11.69 11.67 25.88
N LEU A 189 11.11 11.49 24.69
CA LEU A 189 9.71 11.08 24.51
C LEU A 189 9.47 9.66 25.00
N ILE A 190 10.39 8.72 24.74
CA ILE A 190 10.31 7.34 25.27
C ILE A 190 10.42 7.35 26.80
N ASN A 191 11.37 8.08 27.39
CA ASN A 191 11.51 8.19 28.84
C ASN A 191 10.24 8.76 29.48
N SER A 192 9.70 9.83 28.92
CA SER A 192 8.42 10.41 29.34
C SER A 192 7.26 9.41 29.22
N ALA A 193 7.32 8.48 28.27
CA ALA A 193 6.33 7.43 28.14
C ALA A 193 6.47 6.35 29.22
N LEU A 194 7.67 6.20 29.76
CA LEU A 194 7.98 5.21 30.77
C LEU A 194 7.62 5.67 32.18
N ASP A 195 7.69 6.98 32.43
CA ASP A 195 7.36 7.63 33.71
C ASP A 195 5.90 7.46 34.14
N MET A 196 4.99 7.13 33.22
CA MET A 196 3.60 6.81 33.55
C MET A 196 3.47 5.31 33.84
N PRO A 197 3.40 4.85 35.11
CA PRO A 197 3.33 3.42 35.38
C PRO A 197 2.01 2.82 34.84
N TYR A 198 2.07 1.59 34.35
CA TYR A 198 0.91 0.79 33.88
C TYR A 198 0.19 1.25 32.61
N VAL A 199 0.69 2.27 31.90
CA VAL A 199 0.11 2.71 30.63
C VAL A 199 0.63 1.88 29.46
N ARG A 200 -0.27 1.14 28.80
CA ARG A 200 0.04 0.31 27.63
C ARG A 200 0.25 1.13 26.36
N VAL A 201 -0.67 2.06 26.09
CA VAL A 201 -0.62 2.95 24.93
C VAL A 201 -0.57 4.37 25.45
N GLN A 202 0.47 5.11 25.08
CA GLN A 202 0.62 6.51 25.45
C GLN A 202 0.76 7.36 24.20
N GLU A 203 -0.12 8.33 24.06
CA GLU A 203 -0.10 9.32 23.00
C GLU A 203 0.22 10.70 23.58
N SER A 204 0.96 11.50 22.83
CA SER A 204 1.27 12.88 23.20
C SER A 204 1.39 13.72 21.94
N ALA A 205 0.77 14.89 21.96
CA ALA A 205 1.24 15.99 21.13
C ALA A 205 2.64 16.41 21.64
N VAL A 206 3.58 16.63 20.72
CA VAL A 206 4.96 17.00 21.06
C VAL A 206 5.10 18.52 21.07
N ASN A 207 4.36 19.22 20.20
CA ASN A 207 4.39 20.68 20.08
C ASN A 207 4.00 21.43 21.37
N SER A 208 3.32 20.78 22.32
CA SER A 208 2.96 21.36 23.61
C SER A 208 4.12 21.35 24.63
N ARG A 209 5.26 20.72 24.31
CA ARG A 209 6.42 20.62 25.19
C ARG A 209 7.49 21.64 24.79
N MET A 210 7.75 22.63 25.64
CA MET A 210 8.75 23.68 25.38
C MET A 210 10.14 23.12 25.03
N GLU A 211 10.56 22.05 25.70
CA GLU A 211 11.86 21.39 25.51
C GLU A 211 12.02 20.67 24.16
N LEU A 212 10.93 20.48 23.40
CA LEU A 212 10.92 19.79 22.10
C LEU A 212 10.36 20.68 20.98
N SER A 213 10.33 22.00 21.20
CA SER A 213 9.76 22.96 20.26
C SER A 213 10.47 22.99 18.89
N GLU A 214 11.77 22.71 18.87
CA GLU A 214 12.59 22.62 17.65
C GLU A 214 12.57 21.24 16.98
N SER A 215 11.99 20.22 17.64
CA SER A 215 11.97 18.86 17.10
C SER A 215 11.09 18.77 15.85
N PRO A 216 11.51 18.02 14.80
CA PRO A 216 10.64 17.74 13.66
C PRO A 216 9.46 16.83 14.03
N ILE A 217 9.49 16.19 15.20
CA ILE A 217 8.44 15.31 15.71
C ILE A 217 7.28 16.16 16.23
N ARG A 218 6.10 15.92 15.68
CA ARG A 218 4.86 16.64 15.99
C ARG A 218 3.92 15.85 16.88
N GLN A 219 3.83 14.55 16.62
CA GLN A 219 3.01 13.61 17.39
C GLN A 219 3.80 12.35 17.72
N PHE A 220 3.50 11.77 18.87
CA PHE A 220 4.15 10.59 19.38
C PHE A 220 3.11 9.61 19.92
N ILE A 221 3.27 8.34 19.58
CA ILE A 221 2.52 7.26 20.20
C ILE A 221 3.45 6.10 20.53
N SER A 222 3.28 5.54 21.73
CA SER A 222 4.06 4.42 22.22
C SER A 222 3.15 3.29 22.64
N VAL A 223 3.53 2.06 22.29
CA VAL A 223 2.89 0.85 22.81
C VAL A 223 3.93 -0.02 23.49
N ARG A 224 3.62 -0.52 24.68
CA ARG A 224 4.48 -1.45 25.43
C ARG A 224 3.65 -2.51 26.15
N ASN A 225 4.34 -3.54 26.62
CA ASN A 225 3.71 -4.54 27.47
C ASN A 225 3.25 -3.94 28.82
N TYR A 226 2.21 -4.53 29.41
CA TYR A 226 1.79 -4.19 30.77
C TYR A 226 2.87 -4.57 31.81
N GLY A 227 2.94 -3.79 32.89
CA GLY A 227 3.88 -4.00 33.98
C GLY A 227 5.30 -3.52 33.65
N GLN A 228 6.31 -4.29 34.06
CA GLN A 228 7.72 -3.96 33.80
C GLN A 228 8.04 -4.02 32.30
N LEU A 229 8.75 -3.02 31.79
CA LEU A 229 9.14 -2.94 30.38
C LEU A 229 9.92 -4.20 29.94
N LYS A 230 9.38 -4.92 28.96
CA LYS A 230 10.04 -6.03 28.26
C LYS A 230 10.26 -5.71 26.79
N LEU A 231 9.24 -5.13 26.13
CA LEU A 231 9.29 -4.69 24.76
C LEU A 231 8.27 -3.56 24.55
N GLY A 232 8.69 -2.53 23.84
CA GLY A 232 7.84 -1.47 23.35
C GLY A 232 8.19 -1.06 21.93
N LEU A 233 7.26 -0.38 21.29
CA LEU A 233 7.36 0.23 19.98
C LEU A 233 6.87 1.67 20.10
N ALA A 234 7.76 2.60 19.79
CA ALA A 234 7.47 4.02 19.67
C ALA A 234 7.34 4.38 18.19
N VAL A 235 6.33 5.18 17.89
CA VAL A 235 6.04 5.71 16.56
C VAL A 235 6.06 7.24 16.66
N PHE A 236 6.94 7.84 15.87
CA PHE A 236 7.16 9.28 15.84
C PHE A 236 6.64 9.82 14.52
N ILE A 237 5.80 10.84 14.58
CA ILE A 237 5.09 11.39 13.43
C ILE A 237 5.49 12.85 13.25
N HIS A 238 5.93 13.22 12.05
CA HIS A 238 6.41 14.57 11.73
C HIS A 238 5.30 15.53 11.24
N LYS A 239 4.04 15.13 11.43
CA LYS A 239 2.85 15.87 10.99
C LYS A 239 1.84 15.98 12.13
N ASP A 240 1.17 17.12 12.20
CA ASP A 240 0.11 17.38 13.18
C ASP A 240 -1.22 16.73 12.80
N ASN A 241 -2.07 16.52 13.81
CA ASN A 241 -3.48 16.13 13.67
C ASN A 241 -3.69 14.81 12.89
N ILE A 242 -2.81 13.84 13.08
CA ILE A 242 -2.93 12.50 12.47
C ILE A 242 -3.78 11.57 13.33
N PHE A 243 -3.71 11.69 14.65
CA PHE A 243 -4.49 10.84 15.55
C PHE A 243 -5.99 11.10 15.42
N THR A 244 -6.73 10.05 15.08
CA THR A 244 -8.20 10.01 15.04
C THR A 244 -8.67 8.84 15.88
N ASN A 245 -9.90 8.89 16.39
CA ASN A 245 -10.43 7.78 17.19
C ASN A 245 -10.45 6.44 16.44
N GLU A 246 -10.58 6.47 15.11
CA GLU A 246 -10.61 5.28 14.27
C GLU A 246 -9.21 4.66 14.14
N ASN A 247 -8.21 5.45 13.71
CA ASN A 247 -6.86 4.91 13.55
C ASN A 247 -6.18 4.56 14.88
N LEU A 248 -6.51 5.24 15.99
CA LEU A 248 -6.00 4.88 17.32
C LEU A 248 -6.57 3.55 17.82
N LYS A 249 -7.86 3.29 17.58
CA LYS A 249 -8.48 1.99 17.89
C LYS A 249 -7.86 0.88 17.07
N GLU A 250 -7.71 1.11 15.77
CA GLU A 250 -7.08 0.15 14.87
C GLU A 250 -5.62 -0.11 15.25
N PHE A 251 -4.83 0.93 15.52
CA PHE A 251 -3.45 0.80 16.01
C PHE A 251 -3.37 0.02 17.32
N THR A 252 -4.26 0.31 18.27
CA THR A 252 -4.31 -0.38 19.57
C THR A 252 -4.69 -1.86 19.39
N TYR A 253 -5.62 -2.17 18.49
CA TYR A 253 -5.97 -3.53 18.15
C TYR A 253 -4.79 -4.25 17.49
N TYR A 254 -4.19 -3.64 16.47
CA TYR A 254 -3.05 -4.16 15.70
C TYR A 254 -1.81 -4.46 16.56
N THR A 255 -1.55 -3.61 17.55
CA THR A 255 -0.38 -3.72 18.44
C THR A 255 -0.63 -4.56 19.68
N SER A 256 -1.84 -5.10 19.88
CA SER A 256 -2.18 -5.95 21.03
C SER A 256 -1.30 -7.18 21.16
N LYS A 257 -0.95 -7.82 20.04
CA LYS A 257 -0.12 -9.02 20.02
C LYS A 257 1.37 -8.73 20.22
N ILE A 258 1.82 -7.47 20.09
CA ILE A 258 3.23 -7.08 20.37
C ILE A 258 3.59 -7.41 21.82
N ILE A 259 2.61 -7.33 22.73
CA ILE A 259 2.79 -7.64 24.16
C ILE A 259 3.32 -9.06 24.37
N LEU A 260 2.84 -10.02 23.58
CA LEU A 260 3.23 -11.42 23.71
C LEU A 260 4.67 -11.65 23.25
N LEU A 261 5.15 -10.89 22.28
CA LEU A 261 6.54 -10.98 21.80
C LEU A 261 7.56 -10.63 22.90
N GLY A 262 7.21 -9.67 23.76
CA GLY A 262 8.03 -9.33 24.94
C GLY A 262 8.17 -10.46 25.96
N THR A 263 7.39 -11.55 25.86
CA THR A 263 7.54 -12.74 26.72
C THR A 263 8.44 -13.82 26.09
N ASN A 264 8.78 -13.71 24.81
CA ASN A 264 9.64 -14.66 24.12
C ASN A 264 11.12 -14.26 24.25
N ASN A 265 11.83 -14.93 25.16
CA ASN A 265 13.25 -14.67 25.44
C ASN A 265 14.18 -14.93 24.24
N ARG A 266 13.81 -15.78 23.28
CA ARG A 266 14.61 -16.01 22.05
C ARG A 266 14.47 -14.82 21.10
N PHE A 267 13.25 -14.32 20.95
CA PHE A 267 12.93 -13.14 20.15
C PHE A 267 13.63 -11.88 20.69
N LEU A 268 13.50 -11.60 21.99
CA LEU A 268 14.18 -10.48 22.65
C LEU A 268 15.71 -10.52 22.49
N ARG A 269 16.30 -11.72 22.54
CA ARG A 269 17.74 -11.90 22.33
C ARG A 269 18.18 -11.49 20.93
N GLN A 270 17.39 -11.75 19.89
CA GLN A 270 17.75 -11.32 18.53
C GLN A 270 17.62 -9.80 18.35
N PHE A 271 16.59 -9.18 18.94
CA PHE A 271 16.49 -7.71 18.98
C PHE A 271 17.71 -7.07 19.65
N LYS A 272 18.13 -7.62 20.80
CA LYS A 272 19.36 -7.19 21.50
C LYS A 272 20.61 -7.33 20.64
N ARG A 273 20.69 -8.33 19.77
CA ARG A 273 21.85 -8.52 18.88
C ARG A 273 21.89 -7.55 17.72
N LYS A 274 20.74 -7.15 17.17
CA LYS A 274 20.67 -6.15 16.09
C LYS A 274 21.32 -4.81 16.46
N LYS A 275 21.22 -4.40 17.73
CA LYS A 275 21.96 -3.25 18.28
C LYS A 275 23.46 -3.34 18.04
N ASN A 276 24.05 -4.52 18.24
CA ASN A 276 25.50 -4.72 18.19
C ASN A 276 26.05 -4.87 16.75
N ALA A 277 25.17 -4.97 15.75
CA ALA A 277 25.55 -5.06 14.33
C ALA A 277 25.47 -3.71 13.61
N GLY A 278 24.96 -2.67 14.28
CA GLY A 278 24.80 -1.31 13.75
C GLY A 278 25.88 -0.31 14.19
N ASN A 279 26.97 -0.80 14.80
CA ASN A 279 28.19 -0.04 15.09
C ASN A 279 29.36 -0.59 14.27
#